data_AF-A0A1E7F2E9-F1
#
_entry.id   AF-A0A1E7F2E9-F1
#
_cell.length_a   1.000
_cell.length_b   1.000
_cell.length_c   1.000
_cell.angle_alpha   90.00
_cell.angle_beta   90.00
_cell.angle_gamma   90.00
#
_symmetry.space_group_name_H-M   'P 1'
#
loop_
_entity.id
_entity.type
_entity.pdbx_description
1 polymer ?
#
loop_
_entity_poly.entity_id
_entity_poly.type
_entity_poly.pdbx_seq_one_letter_code
_entity_poly.pdbx_strand_id
1 'polypeptide(L)'
;MNLVVADGGFDAQRDSECQEELAQKLILHEFATALQLLDVDGTLVLKLFGCQTESIRMAMRSMFDLFNSLEMTKPISSRPASSERYVILEGFKGLPAQWEGGQNWINNVLIGRCLQRDLSFYTSSVDHYLDQFDSDMLVLNLKACFAILSHLERKNAAKELCQSKREEKNYFPSMGGRNRDIDVKLYRHAWQLFI
;
A
#
# COMPACT_ATOMS: atom_id res chain seq x y z
N MET A 1 -9.37 15.70 16.84
CA MET A 1 -8.07 15.95 16.16
C MET A 1 -8.30 16.33 14.70
N ASN A 2 -7.51 17.25 14.14
CA ASN A 2 -7.66 17.66 12.72
C ASN A 2 -7.01 16.69 11.71
N LEU A 3 -6.03 15.90 12.14
CA LEU A 3 -5.34 14.92 11.30
C LEU A 3 -5.15 13.63 12.10
N VAL A 4 -5.54 12.50 11.51
CA VAL A 4 -5.22 11.16 11.99
C VAL A 4 -4.47 10.43 10.89
N VAL A 5 -3.39 9.75 11.26
CA VAL A 5 -2.62 8.89 10.35
C VAL A 5 -2.59 7.47 10.89
N ALA A 6 -2.73 6.49 10.00
CA ALA A 6 -2.73 5.08 10.33
C ALA A 6 -1.84 4.32 9.32
N ASP A 7 -0.83 3.63 9.83
CA ASP A 7 0.20 2.90 9.05
C ASP A 7 0.41 1.49 9.64
N GLY A 8 -0.71 0.81 9.92
CA GLY A 8 -0.72 -0.54 10.44
C GLY A 8 -0.13 -1.56 9.46
N GLY A 9 0.62 -2.50 10.00
CA GLY A 9 1.15 -3.65 9.27
C GLY A 9 1.83 -4.63 10.21
N PHE A 10 1.92 -5.90 9.79
CA PHE A 10 2.54 -6.96 10.58
C PHE A 10 3.28 -7.97 9.67
N ASP A 11 4.27 -8.67 10.24
CA ASP A 11 5.21 -9.49 9.47
C ASP A 11 4.54 -10.60 8.65
N ALA A 12 3.56 -11.30 9.23
CA ALA A 12 2.85 -12.37 8.52
C ALA A 12 2.10 -11.89 7.26
N GLN A 13 1.74 -10.62 7.20
CA GLN A 13 1.09 -10.01 6.04
C GLN A 13 2.10 -9.55 4.98
N ARG A 14 3.32 -9.16 5.37
CA ARG A 14 4.31 -8.56 4.47
C ARG A 14 4.73 -9.46 3.30
N ASP A 15 4.85 -10.76 3.54
CA ASP A 15 5.32 -11.74 2.55
C ASP A 15 4.18 -12.62 2.01
N SER A 16 2.93 -12.28 2.32
CA SER A 16 1.76 -12.99 1.82
C SER A 16 1.32 -12.48 0.45
N GLU A 17 0.73 -13.35 -0.36
CA GLU A 17 -0.02 -12.97 -1.57
C GLU A 17 -1.41 -12.41 -1.22
N CYS A 18 -1.97 -12.82 -0.08
CA CYS A 18 -3.29 -12.43 0.43
C CYS A 18 -3.17 -11.29 1.48
N GLN A 19 -2.38 -10.25 1.16
CA GLN A 19 -2.09 -9.18 2.13
C GLN A 19 -3.34 -8.43 2.57
N GLU A 20 -4.26 -8.21 1.63
CA GLU A 20 -5.52 -7.53 1.90
C GLU A 20 -6.39 -8.32 2.88
N GLU A 21 -6.60 -9.62 2.62
CA GLU A 21 -7.42 -10.47 3.49
C GLU A 21 -6.84 -10.59 4.90
N LEU A 22 -5.52 -10.62 5.02
CA LEU A 22 -4.85 -10.69 6.32
C LEU A 22 -4.94 -9.35 7.08
N ALA A 23 -4.74 -8.23 6.39
CA ALA A 23 -4.75 -6.90 6.99
C ALA A 23 -6.15 -6.34 7.26
N GLN A 24 -7.20 -6.85 6.61
CA GLN A 24 -8.54 -6.23 6.62
C GLN A 24 -9.05 -5.93 8.04
N LYS A 25 -8.87 -6.84 9.00
CA LYS A 25 -9.34 -6.61 10.38
C LYS A 25 -8.58 -5.45 11.03
N LEU A 26 -7.27 -5.38 10.84
CA LEU A 26 -6.47 -4.27 11.35
C LEU A 26 -6.93 -2.94 10.74
N ILE A 27 -7.06 -2.89 9.41
CA ILE A 27 -7.50 -1.72 8.66
C ILE A 27 -8.88 -1.23 9.15
N LEU A 28 -9.83 -2.14 9.37
CA LEU A 28 -11.16 -1.80 9.90
C LEU A 28 -11.07 -1.19 11.31
N HIS A 29 -10.19 -1.69 12.18
CA HIS A 29 -9.99 -1.11 13.50
C HIS A 29 -9.32 0.27 13.41
N GLU A 30 -8.39 0.47 12.47
CA GLU A 30 -7.77 1.77 12.22
C GLU A 30 -8.79 2.81 11.74
N PHE A 31 -9.67 2.45 10.80
CA PHE A 31 -10.81 3.30 10.41
C PHE A 31 -11.71 3.64 11.60
N ALA A 32 -12.17 2.64 12.34
CA ALA A 32 -13.07 2.83 13.47
C ALA A 32 -12.44 3.69 14.58
N THR A 33 -11.14 3.57 14.80
CA THR A 33 -10.38 4.38 15.76
C THR A 33 -10.27 5.82 15.26
N ALA A 34 -9.90 6.01 13.99
CA ALA A 34 -9.78 7.35 13.40
C ALA A 34 -11.11 8.12 13.44
N LEU A 35 -12.22 7.47 13.13
CA LEU A 35 -13.56 8.06 13.19
C LEU A 35 -13.95 8.56 14.59
N GLN A 36 -13.40 7.97 15.66
CA GLN A 36 -13.63 8.41 17.04
C GLN A 36 -12.67 9.52 17.49
N LEU A 37 -11.54 9.70 16.80
CA LEU A 37 -10.50 10.68 17.13
C LEU A 37 -10.62 11.98 16.33
N LEU A 38 -11.20 11.91 15.13
CA LEU A 38 -11.31 13.05 14.22
C LEU A 38 -12.34 14.07 14.71
N ASP A 39 -11.95 15.35 14.61
CA ASP A 39 -12.90 16.45 14.68
C ASP A 39 -13.59 16.61 13.31
N VAL A 40 -14.75 17.27 13.30
CA VAL A 40 -15.39 17.71 12.04
C VAL A 40 -14.39 18.51 11.20
N ASP A 41 -14.46 18.33 9.89
CA ASP A 41 -13.51 18.82 8.88
C ASP A 41 -12.09 18.23 8.95
N GLY A 42 -11.86 17.26 9.84
CA GLY A 42 -10.59 16.55 9.97
C GLY A 42 -10.26 15.65 8.77
N THR A 43 -8.99 15.25 8.69
CA THR A 43 -8.43 14.41 7.62
C THR A 43 -7.88 13.09 8.17
N LEU A 44 -8.14 11.98 7.47
CA LEU A 44 -7.52 10.68 7.71
C LEU A 44 -6.59 10.32 6.54
N VAL A 45 -5.37 9.90 6.86
CA VAL A 45 -4.49 9.20 5.91
C VAL A 45 -4.26 7.80 6.42
N LEU A 46 -4.72 6.78 5.70
CA LEU A 46 -4.68 5.40 6.14
C LEU A 46 -4.04 4.50 5.09
N LYS A 47 -3.13 3.63 5.53
CA LYS A 47 -2.49 2.63 4.68
C LYS A 47 -3.37 1.41 4.47
N LEU A 48 -3.35 0.89 3.25
CA LEU A 48 -4.00 -0.37 2.87
C LEU A 48 -3.21 -1.08 1.77
N PHE A 49 -3.65 -2.30 1.43
CA PHE A 49 -2.96 -3.19 0.50
C PHE A 49 -3.80 -3.61 -0.71
N GLY A 50 -5.06 -3.16 -0.78
CA GLY A 50 -6.03 -3.51 -1.83
C GLY A 50 -7.43 -3.08 -1.48
N CYS A 51 -8.29 -3.09 -2.49
CA CYS A 51 -9.71 -2.80 -2.36
C CYS A 51 -10.55 -3.90 -3.03
N GLN A 52 -10.07 -5.14 -3.02
CA GLN A 52 -10.70 -6.27 -3.72
C GLN A 52 -11.70 -7.01 -2.84
N THR A 53 -11.43 -7.11 -1.54
CA THR A 53 -12.28 -7.76 -0.56
C THR A 53 -13.55 -6.93 -0.32
N GLU A 54 -14.68 -7.62 -0.13
CA GLU A 54 -15.96 -6.94 0.10
C GLU A 54 -15.92 -6.10 1.39
N SER A 55 -15.23 -6.57 2.43
CA SER A 55 -15.11 -5.81 3.69
C SER A 55 -14.39 -4.48 3.49
N ILE A 56 -13.32 -4.43 2.70
CA ILE A 56 -12.66 -3.16 2.38
C ILE A 56 -13.54 -2.29 1.49
N ARG A 57 -14.19 -2.84 0.45
CA ARG A 57 -15.11 -2.06 -0.41
C ARG A 57 -16.24 -1.43 0.41
N MET A 58 -16.84 -2.20 1.31
CA MET A 58 -17.87 -1.71 2.22
C MET A 58 -17.37 -0.62 3.16
N ALA A 59 -16.15 -0.77 3.69
CA ALA A 59 -15.52 0.27 4.49
C ALA A 59 -15.32 1.54 3.67
N MET A 60 -14.79 1.44 2.45
CA MET A 60 -14.57 2.58 1.55
C MET A 60 -15.86 3.30 1.18
N ARG A 61 -16.95 2.56 0.88
CA ARG A 61 -18.29 3.14 0.68
C ARG A 61 -18.76 3.90 1.92
N SER A 62 -18.57 3.32 3.11
CA SER A 62 -18.89 4.01 4.38
C SER A 62 -18.06 5.28 4.57
N MET A 63 -16.77 5.24 4.24
CA MET A 63 -15.90 6.42 4.34
C MET A 63 -16.30 7.50 3.33
N PHE A 64 -16.65 7.12 2.11
CA PHE A 64 -17.13 8.05 1.10
C PHE A 64 -18.35 8.86 1.57
N ASP A 65 -19.26 8.24 2.32
CA ASP A 65 -20.40 8.94 2.90
C ASP A 65 -20.01 9.87 4.06
N LEU A 66 -19.04 9.46 4.88
CA LEU A 66 -18.62 10.17 6.10
C LEU A 66 -17.62 11.32 5.85
N PHE A 67 -17.03 11.41 4.67
CA PHE A 67 -16.03 12.42 4.30
C PHE A 67 -16.43 13.20 3.05
N ASN A 68 -15.90 14.41 2.88
CA ASN A 68 -16.18 15.25 1.72
C ASN A 68 -15.41 14.79 0.48
N SER A 69 -14.21 14.24 0.66
CA SER A 69 -13.38 13.66 -0.40
C SER A 69 -12.82 12.30 0.01
N LEU A 70 -12.60 11.45 -0.98
CA LEU A 70 -11.88 10.18 -0.88
C LEU A 70 -10.92 10.09 -2.05
N GLU A 71 -9.63 10.06 -1.76
CA GLU A 71 -8.58 9.96 -2.77
C GLU A 71 -7.62 8.82 -2.44
N MET A 72 -7.26 8.04 -3.45
CA MET A 72 -6.29 6.96 -3.34
C MET A 72 -4.95 7.39 -3.90
N THR A 73 -3.85 7.04 -3.22
CA THR A 73 -2.50 7.40 -3.65
C THR A 73 -1.48 6.35 -3.28
N LYS A 74 -0.40 6.27 -4.08
CA LYS A 74 0.84 5.59 -3.73
C LYS A 74 1.98 6.62 -3.78
N PRO A 75 2.44 7.11 -2.61
CA PRO A 75 3.55 8.05 -2.55
C PRO A 75 4.81 7.46 -3.20
N ILE A 76 5.61 8.31 -3.84
CA ILE A 76 6.90 7.93 -4.46
C ILE A 76 7.90 7.34 -3.45
N SER A 77 7.73 7.62 -2.16
CA SER A 77 8.52 7.05 -1.07
C SER A 77 8.16 5.60 -0.74
N SER A 78 7.01 5.11 -1.20
CA SER A 78 6.64 3.69 -1.07
C SER A 78 7.42 2.84 -2.08
N ARG A 79 7.69 1.58 -1.74
CA ARG A 79 8.43 0.67 -2.63
C ARG A 79 7.64 0.51 -3.95
N PRO A 80 8.27 0.69 -5.13
CA PRO A 80 7.56 0.70 -6.42
C PRO A 80 6.75 -0.56 -6.73
N ALA A 81 7.18 -1.74 -6.27
CA ALA A 81 6.52 -3.02 -6.53
C ALA A 81 5.71 -3.54 -5.33
N SER A 82 5.54 -2.76 -4.25
CA SER A 82 4.70 -3.18 -3.12
C SER A 82 3.23 -2.89 -3.38
N SER A 83 2.36 -3.68 -2.74
CA SER A 83 0.92 -3.43 -2.69
C SER A 83 0.54 -2.27 -1.76
N GLU A 84 1.49 -1.72 -0.99
CA GLU A 84 1.25 -0.59 -0.09
C GLU A 84 0.80 0.65 -0.86
N ARG A 85 -0.30 1.21 -0.38
CA ARG A 85 -1.00 2.38 -0.88
C ARG A 85 -1.75 3.04 0.27
N TYR A 86 -2.26 4.24 0.05
CA TYR A 86 -2.93 5.05 1.04
C TYR A 86 -4.26 5.55 0.51
N VAL A 87 -5.25 5.64 1.40
CA VAL A 87 -6.45 6.44 1.23
C VAL A 87 -6.29 7.74 2.02
N ILE A 88 -6.66 8.85 1.39
CA ILE A 88 -6.77 10.17 1.99
C ILE A 88 -8.27 10.51 2.01
N LEU A 89 -8.78 10.78 3.21
CA LEU A 89 -10.18 11.11 3.45
C LEU A 89 -10.23 12.48 4.12
N GLU A 90 -10.78 13.48 3.45
CA GLU A 90 -10.79 14.86 3.95
C GLU A 90 -12.21 15.35 4.21
N GLY A 91 -12.32 16.29 5.15
CA GLY A 91 -13.60 16.89 5.49
C GLY A 91 -14.52 15.92 6.20
N PHE A 92 -14.07 15.35 7.33
CA PHE A 92 -14.91 14.48 8.14
C PHE A 92 -16.22 15.18 8.54
N LYS A 93 -17.36 14.60 8.17
CA LYS A 93 -18.69 15.19 8.37
C LYS A 93 -19.24 14.97 9.79
N GLY A 94 -18.55 14.18 10.60
CA GLY A 94 -19.02 13.72 11.91
C GLY A 94 -19.79 12.39 11.83
N LEU A 95 -19.94 11.75 12.99
CA LEU A 95 -20.66 10.48 13.10
C LEU A 95 -22.18 10.71 13.08
N PRO A 96 -22.96 9.87 12.38
CA PRO A 96 -24.41 9.98 12.39
C PRO A 96 -24.98 9.66 13.78
N ALA A 97 -26.16 10.19 14.09
CA ALA A 97 -26.79 9.99 15.41
C ALA A 97 -27.01 8.51 15.76
N GLN A 98 -27.25 7.66 14.76
CA GLN A 98 -27.39 6.21 14.91
C GLN A 98 -26.05 5.44 14.97
N TRP A 99 -24.91 6.13 15.13
CA TRP A 99 -23.62 5.45 15.28
C TRP A 99 -23.55 4.71 16.61
N GLU A 100 -23.53 3.38 16.56
CA GLU A 100 -23.53 2.51 17.75
C GLU A 100 -22.12 2.15 18.24
N GLY A 101 -21.09 2.87 17.79
CA GLY A 101 -19.70 2.63 18.18
C GLY A 101 -18.86 1.85 17.15
N GLY A 102 -17.54 2.00 17.26
CA GLY A 102 -16.58 1.42 16.29
C GLY A 102 -16.68 -0.09 16.15
N GLN A 103 -16.83 -0.83 17.25
CA GLN A 103 -16.94 -2.30 17.20
C GLN A 103 -18.19 -2.77 16.44
N ASN A 104 -19.33 -2.09 16.64
CA ASN A 104 -20.57 -2.41 15.94
C ASN A 104 -20.44 -2.12 14.45
N TRP A 105 -19.81 -1.00 14.08
CA TRP A 105 -19.51 -0.70 12.68
C TRP A 105 -18.60 -1.76 12.04
N ILE A 106 -17.52 -2.18 12.70
CA ILE A 106 -16.62 -3.24 12.21
C ILE A 106 -17.39 -4.54 11.99
N ASN A 107 -18.20 -4.96 12.97
CA ASN A 107 -18.98 -6.19 12.87
C ASN A 107 -19.95 -6.14 11.68
N ASN A 108 -20.64 -5.01 11.52
CA ASN A 108 -21.56 -4.76 10.42
C ASN A 108 -20.87 -4.83 9.04
N VAL A 109 -19.68 -4.24 8.91
CA VAL A 109 -18.87 -4.36 7.69
C VAL A 109 -18.46 -5.80 7.42
N LEU A 110 -17.99 -6.54 8.44
CA LEU A 110 -17.54 -7.93 8.29
C LEU A 110 -18.67 -8.91 7.92
N ILE A 111 -19.90 -8.67 8.38
CA ILE A 111 -21.06 -9.53 8.07
C ILE A 111 -21.82 -9.11 6.81
N GLY A 112 -21.35 -8.11 6.06
CA GLY A 112 -22.01 -7.66 4.84
C GLY A 112 -23.21 -6.74 5.06
N ARG A 113 -23.38 -6.16 6.24
CA ARG A 113 -24.48 -5.24 6.57
C ARG A 113 -23.98 -3.80 6.64
N CYS A 114 -23.90 -3.11 5.51
CA CYS A 114 -23.79 -1.65 5.52
C CYS A 114 -25.20 -1.04 5.56
N LEU A 115 -25.36 0.16 6.12
CA LEU A 115 -26.60 0.95 5.97
C LEU A 115 -26.82 1.23 4.48
N GLN A 116 -27.46 0.29 3.77
CA GLN A 116 -27.93 0.50 2.40
C GLN A 116 -29.05 1.53 2.47
N ARG A 117 -28.68 2.81 2.41
CA ARG A 117 -29.57 3.79 1.79
C ARG A 117 -29.64 3.41 0.33
N ASP A 118 -30.85 3.30 -0.19
CA ASP A 118 -31.19 2.90 -1.55
C ASP A 118 -30.47 3.79 -2.59
N LEU A 119 -29.23 3.44 -2.94
CA LEU A 119 -28.32 4.23 -3.80
C LEU A 119 -27.37 3.31 -4.60
N SER A 120 -27.92 2.28 -5.25
CA SER A 120 -27.19 1.35 -6.11
C SER A 120 -26.34 2.02 -7.21
N PHE A 121 -26.68 3.25 -7.60
CA PHE A 121 -25.92 4.07 -8.54
C PHE A 121 -24.68 4.76 -7.95
N TYR A 122 -24.67 5.13 -6.68
CA TYR A 122 -23.51 5.78 -6.07
C TYR A 122 -22.45 4.74 -5.67
N THR A 123 -22.89 3.58 -5.20
CA THR A 123 -22.02 2.45 -4.91
C THR A 123 -21.21 2.05 -6.14
N SER A 124 -21.82 2.05 -7.33
CA SER A 124 -21.12 1.69 -8.57
C SER A 124 -20.03 2.70 -8.97
N SER A 125 -20.18 3.99 -8.66
CA SER A 125 -19.14 4.99 -8.96
C SER A 125 -17.91 4.82 -8.07
N VAL A 126 -18.10 4.59 -6.77
CA VAL A 126 -16.98 4.36 -5.84
C VAL A 126 -16.30 3.05 -6.19
N ASP A 127 -17.06 1.97 -6.40
CA ASP A 127 -16.50 0.67 -6.75
C ASP A 127 -15.71 0.72 -8.05
N HIS A 128 -16.24 1.39 -9.07
CA HIS A 128 -15.52 1.59 -10.33
C HIS A 128 -14.21 2.35 -10.14
N TYR A 129 -14.20 3.39 -9.31
CA TYR A 129 -12.97 4.11 -8.96
C TYR A 129 -11.95 3.21 -8.27
N LEU A 130 -12.39 2.39 -7.30
CA LEU A 130 -11.50 1.46 -6.59
C LEU A 130 -10.94 0.38 -7.53
N ASP A 131 -11.78 -0.18 -8.41
CA ASP A 131 -11.36 -1.17 -9.42
C ASP A 131 -10.33 -0.57 -10.39
N GLN A 132 -10.57 0.66 -10.86
CA GLN A 132 -9.65 1.36 -11.73
C GLN A 132 -8.32 1.62 -11.03
N PHE A 133 -8.35 2.07 -9.77
CA PHE A 133 -7.14 2.32 -8.98
C PHE A 133 -6.32 1.04 -8.75
N ASP A 134 -6.96 -0.07 -8.39
CA ASP A 134 -6.28 -1.36 -8.22
C ASP A 134 -5.68 -1.86 -9.55
N SER A 135 -6.37 -1.66 -10.68
CA SER A 135 -5.86 -1.97 -12.01
C SER A 135 -4.62 -1.13 -12.38
N ASP A 136 -4.67 0.18 -12.17
CA ASP A 136 -3.55 1.08 -12.41
C ASP A 136 -2.35 0.76 -11.52
N MET A 137 -2.62 0.42 -10.26
CA MET A 137 -1.61 -0.06 -9.31
C MET A 137 -0.94 -1.36 -9.76
N LEU A 138 -1.70 -2.32 -10.30
CA LEU A 138 -1.16 -3.54 -10.85
C LEU A 138 -0.24 -3.26 -12.05
N VAL A 139 -0.67 -2.38 -12.97
CA VAL A 139 0.14 -1.95 -14.11
C VAL A 139 1.43 -1.26 -13.66
N LEU A 140 1.36 -0.38 -12.65
CA LEU A 140 2.54 0.28 -12.06
C LEU A 140 3.51 -0.74 -11.44
N ASN A 141 3.00 -1.70 -10.67
CA ASN A 141 3.81 -2.75 -10.06
C ASN A 141 4.50 -3.62 -11.13
N LEU A 142 3.78 -4.01 -12.20
CA LEU A 142 4.36 -4.75 -13.32
C LEU A 142 5.47 -3.96 -14.01
N LYS A 143 5.24 -2.66 -14.31
CA LYS A 143 6.27 -1.78 -14.89
C LYS A 143 7.50 -1.68 -14.00
N ALA A 144 7.31 -1.55 -12.68
CA ALA A 144 8.41 -1.53 -11.73
C ALA A 144 9.21 -2.83 -11.75
N CYS A 145 8.55 -3.98 -11.77
CA CYS A 145 9.20 -5.30 -11.89
C CYS A 145 10.02 -5.41 -13.18
N PHE A 146 9.47 -5.01 -14.33
CA PHE A 146 10.22 -5.02 -15.60
C PHE A 146 11.43 -4.09 -15.58
N ALA A 147 11.31 -2.90 -14.98
CA ALA A 147 12.43 -1.97 -14.83
C ALA A 147 13.55 -2.56 -13.95
N ILE A 148 13.18 -3.22 -12.85
CA ILE A 148 14.11 -3.92 -11.95
C ILE A 148 14.82 -5.05 -12.71
N LEU A 149 14.09 -5.90 -13.43
CA LEU A 149 14.65 -7.01 -14.21
C LEU A 149 15.64 -6.50 -15.28
N SER A 150 15.22 -5.50 -16.07
CA SER A 150 16.09 -4.88 -17.09
C SER A 150 17.36 -4.27 -16.49
N HIS A 151 17.28 -3.69 -15.30
CA HIS A 151 18.45 -3.17 -14.59
C HIS A 151 19.40 -4.31 -14.18
N LEU A 152 18.86 -5.39 -13.64
CA LEU A 152 19.65 -6.56 -13.21
C LEU A 152 20.32 -7.26 -14.39
N GLU A 153 19.62 -7.44 -15.50
CA GLU A 153 20.17 -8.03 -16.73
C GLU A 153 21.36 -7.22 -17.27
N ARG A 154 21.21 -5.89 -17.38
CA ARG A 154 22.31 -5.00 -17.80
C ARG A 154 23.51 -5.08 -16.86
N LYS A 155 23.27 -5.15 -15.55
CA LYS A 155 24.32 -5.28 -14.55
C LYS A 155 25.04 -6.63 -14.64
N ASN A 156 24.31 -7.71 -14.92
CA ASN A 156 24.90 -9.03 -15.12
C ASN A 156 25.73 -9.09 -16.40
N ALA A 157 25.21 -8.58 -17.52
CA ALA A 157 25.96 -8.49 -18.78
C ALA A 157 27.26 -7.66 -18.63
N ALA A 158 27.20 -6.54 -17.90
CA ALA A 158 28.38 -5.73 -17.61
C ALA A 158 29.41 -6.46 -16.72
N LYS A 159 28.97 -7.31 -15.79
CA LYS A 159 29.86 -8.14 -14.98
C LYS A 159 30.53 -9.23 -15.81
N GLU A 160 29.80 -9.91 -16.68
CA GLU A 160 30.35 -10.93 -17.59
C GLU A 160 31.39 -10.32 -18.53
N LEU A 161 31.12 -9.12 -19.07
CA LEU A 161 32.07 -8.40 -19.92
C LEU A 161 33.35 -7.94 -19.17
N CYS A 162 33.22 -7.64 -17.87
CA CYS A 162 34.37 -7.30 -17.02
C CYS A 162 35.15 -8.54 -16.55
N GLN A 163 34.49 -9.69 -16.41
CA GLN A 163 35.12 -10.96 -16.05
C GLN A 163 35.90 -11.54 -17.24
N SER A 164 35.34 -11.52 -18.46
CA SER A 164 36.06 -11.93 -19.67
C SER A 164 37.29 -11.05 -19.95
N LYS A 165 37.23 -9.74 -19.66
CA LYS A 165 38.39 -8.83 -19.71
C LYS A 165 39.43 -9.04 -18.59
N ARG A 166 39.04 -9.68 -17.46
CA ARG A 166 39.97 -10.03 -16.38
C ARG A 166 40.66 -11.37 -16.64
N GLU A 167 40.02 -12.29 -17.36
CA GLU A 167 40.64 -13.56 -17.76
C GLU A 167 41.78 -13.37 -18.78
N GLU A 168 41.77 -12.29 -19.57
CA GLU A 168 42.91 -11.89 -20.42
C GLU A 168 44.07 -11.19 -19.66
N LYS A 169 43.93 -10.92 -18.36
CA LYS A 169 44.97 -10.29 -17.52
C LYS A 169 45.19 -11.06 -16.22
N ASN A 170 45.57 -12.34 -16.31
CA ASN A 170 46.06 -13.11 -15.17
C ASN A 170 47.59 -13.21 -15.15
N TYR A 171 48.24 -12.19 -14.56
CA TYR A 171 49.48 -12.36 -13.81
C TYR A 171 49.24 -11.71 -12.45
N PHE A 172 49.00 -12.51 -11.41
CA PHE A 172 49.35 -12.38 -9.97
C PHE A 172 48.34 -13.13 -9.07
N PRO A 173 48.81 -13.92 -8.07
CA PRO A 173 47.94 -14.84 -7.33
C PRO A 173 47.40 -14.30 -5.98
N SER A 174 46.16 -14.74 -5.69
CA SER A 174 45.46 -15.00 -4.41
C SER A 174 45.38 -13.92 -3.31
N MET A 175 44.19 -13.78 -2.69
CA MET A 175 43.99 -13.98 -1.23
C MET A 175 42.50 -14.02 -0.85
N GLY A 176 42.21 -14.76 0.22
CA GLY A 176 40.86 -15.17 0.63
C GLY A 176 40.06 -14.14 1.44
N GLY A 177 38.86 -14.57 1.83
CA GLY A 177 37.99 -13.85 2.76
C GLY A 177 36.52 -14.10 2.46
N ARG A 178 35.87 -14.95 3.27
CA ARG A 178 34.40 -14.94 3.38
C ARG A 178 34.00 -13.60 3.98
N ASN A 179 33.10 -12.85 3.33
CA ASN A 179 32.26 -11.90 4.04
C ASN A 179 30.87 -11.83 3.40
N ARG A 180 29.88 -12.30 4.16
CA ARG A 180 28.46 -12.05 3.92
C ARG A 180 28.17 -10.67 4.51
N ASP A 181 28.31 -9.63 3.70
CA ASP A 181 27.80 -8.31 4.04
C ASP A 181 27.12 -7.72 2.79
N ILE A 182 25.82 -7.46 2.90
CA ILE A 182 25.10 -6.70 1.88
C ILE A 182 25.76 -5.33 1.80
N ASP A 183 26.25 -4.97 0.61
CA ASP A 183 26.85 -3.67 0.35
C ASP A 183 25.78 -2.58 0.40
N VAL A 184 25.63 -1.98 1.59
CA VAL A 184 24.66 -0.93 1.89
C VAL A 184 24.86 0.29 1.00
N LYS A 185 26.10 0.57 0.56
CA LYS A 185 26.38 1.70 -0.35
C LYS A 185 25.87 1.40 -1.75
N LEU A 186 26.04 0.17 -2.23
CA LEU A 186 25.49 -0.27 -3.51
C LEU A 186 23.95 -0.28 -3.50
N TYR A 187 23.34 -0.67 -2.39
CA TYR A 187 21.89 -0.67 -2.22
C TYR A 187 21.31 0.75 -2.24
N ARG A 188 21.92 1.71 -1.52
CA ARG A 188 21.51 3.12 -1.55
C ARG A 188 21.63 3.74 -2.95
N HIS A 189 22.71 3.42 -3.66
CA HIS A 189 22.96 3.97 -4.99
C HIS A 189 22.01 3.42 -6.06
N ALA A 190 21.66 2.13 -5.98
CA ALA A 190 20.77 1.49 -6.94
C ALA A 190 19.30 1.97 -6.86
N TRP A 191 18.85 2.41 -5.69
CA TRP A 191 17.46 2.82 -5.44
C TRP A 191 17.25 4.34 -5.37
N GLN A 192 18.25 5.15 -5.71
CA GLN A 192 18.19 6.63 -5.71
C GLN A 192 17.62 7.24 -4.41
N LEU A 193 17.87 6.61 -3.26
CA LEU A 193 17.51 7.18 -1.96
C LEU A 193 18.56 8.25 -1.61
N PHE A 194 18.37 9.46 -2.10
CA PHE A 194 19.17 10.63 -1.73
C PHE A 194 18.42 11.42 -0.63
N ILE A 195 19.10 11.67 0.49
CA ILE A 195 18.87 12.86 1.33
C ILE A 195 19.97 13.85 0.94
#